data_AF-A0A938UHS3-F1
#
_entry.id   AF-A0A938UHS3-F1
#
_cell.length_a   1.000
_cell.length_b   1.000
_cell.length_c   1.000
_cell.angle_alpha   90.00
_cell.angle_beta   90.00
_cell.angle_gamma   90.00
#
_symmetry.space_group_name_H-M   'P 1'
#
loop_
_entity.id
_entity.type
_entity.pdbx_description
1 polymer ?
#
loop_
_entity_poly.entity_id
_entity_poly.type
_entity_poly.pdbx_seq_one_letter_code
_entity_poly.pdbx_strand_id
1 'polypeptide(L)'
;NAFATGRDERHAVVAVTEGLLRILSRDELEGVLAHELTHIKQKDILIGSIAATLAGAIVMLANMAQWAAMFGGASRDNEEGGSSGGGVISLILMAILAPLAATIIQMAISRSREYLADAGGAKISGKPYGLASALEKLSRASQAIPMEANPSTAHMFIVNPLTGRSLMNLFSTHPPIEERVARLKSMRPI
;
A
#
# COMPACT_ATOMS: atom_id res chain seq x y z
N ASN A 1 3.09 11.98 11.69
CA ASN A 1 2.35 11.47 10.52
C ASN A 1 1.36 12.51 9.98
N ALA A 2 0.99 12.43 8.71
CA ALA A 2 -0.22 13.03 8.17
C ALA A 2 -0.90 12.00 7.25
N PHE A 3 -2.22 12.09 7.07
CA PHE A 3 -2.94 11.22 6.14
C PHE A 3 -4.28 11.82 5.71
N ALA A 4 -4.68 11.54 4.48
CA ALA A 4 -6.01 11.85 3.95
C ALA A 4 -7.03 10.73 4.24
N THR A 5 -8.26 11.11 4.57
CA THR A 5 -9.41 10.20 4.66
C THR A 5 -10.70 10.90 4.25
N GLY A 6 -11.74 10.15 3.92
CA GLY A 6 -13.06 10.67 3.54
C GLY A 6 -13.70 9.93 2.38
N ARG A 7 -15.00 10.21 2.15
CA ARG A 7 -15.81 9.51 1.12
C ARG A 7 -15.64 10.07 -0.28
N ASP A 8 -15.37 11.36 -0.41
CA ASP A 8 -15.20 12.08 -1.67
C ASP A 8 -14.44 13.38 -1.44
N GLU A 9 -14.03 14.04 -2.52
CA GLU A 9 -13.25 15.29 -2.50
C GLU A 9 -13.91 16.42 -1.68
N ARG A 10 -15.24 16.43 -1.56
CA ARG A 10 -15.98 17.47 -0.81
C ARG A 10 -16.11 17.15 0.68
N HIS A 11 -15.84 15.90 1.07
CA HIS A 11 -15.96 15.41 2.45
C HIS A 11 -14.66 14.74 2.91
N ALA A 12 -13.54 15.13 2.33
CA ALA A 12 -12.23 14.64 2.71
C ALA A 12 -11.60 15.53 3.78
N VAL A 13 -10.83 14.91 4.66
CA VAL A 13 -10.04 15.57 5.70
C VAL A 13 -8.60 15.09 5.62
N VAL A 14 -7.67 16.00 5.86
CA VAL A 14 -6.26 15.68 6.05
C VAL A 14 -5.95 15.84 7.53
N ALA A 15 -5.63 14.74 8.20
CA ALA A 15 -5.22 14.76 9.59
C ALA A 15 -3.71 14.93 9.69
N VAL A 16 -3.24 15.76 10.62
CA VAL A 16 -1.80 16.00 10.84
C VAL A 16 -1.49 15.88 12.33
N THR A 17 -0.50 15.06 12.67
CA THR A 17 -0.05 14.94 14.07
C THR A 17 0.77 16.15 14.48
N GLU A 18 0.68 16.57 15.73
CA GLU A 18 1.51 17.66 16.27
C GLU A 18 3.02 17.41 16.10
N GLY A 19 3.47 16.16 16.26
CA GLY A 19 4.87 15.80 16.07
C GLY A 19 5.38 16.12 14.66
N LEU A 20 4.53 15.95 13.64
CA LEU A 20 4.88 16.32 12.27
C LEU A 20 5.01 17.85 12.12
N LEU A 21 4.11 18.62 12.73
CA LEU A 21 4.18 20.09 12.74
C LEU A 21 5.43 20.62 13.44
N ARG A 22 5.95 19.89 14.44
CA ARG A 22 7.17 20.25 15.17
C ARG A 22 8.47 19.95 14.40
N ILE A 23 8.45 18.96 13.50
CA ILE A 23 9.66 18.46 12.81
C ILE A 23 9.83 19.08 11.42
N LEU A 24 8.73 19.37 10.73
CA LEU A 24 8.77 19.86 9.36
C LEU A 24 8.84 21.39 9.30
N SER A 25 9.64 21.90 8.35
CA SER A 25 9.57 23.30 7.94
C SER A 25 8.27 23.60 7.20
N ARG A 26 7.97 24.88 6.98
CA ARG A 26 6.76 25.29 6.25
C ARG A 26 6.69 24.69 4.85
N ASP A 27 7.81 24.69 4.12
CA ASP A 27 7.88 24.16 2.75
C ASP A 27 7.77 22.64 2.72
N GLU A 28 8.33 21.95 3.72
CA GLU A 28 8.19 20.50 3.88
C GLU A 28 6.75 20.10 4.21
N LEU A 29 6.13 20.82 5.14
CA LEU A 29 4.74 20.61 5.51
C LEU A 29 3.81 20.88 4.33
N GLU A 30 4.03 21.96 3.59
CA GLU A 30 3.29 22.27 2.36
C GLU A 30 3.43 21.15 1.33
N GLY A 31 4.63 20.59 1.15
CA GLY A 31 4.87 19.43 0.29
C GLY A 31 4.09 18.20 0.73
N VAL A 32 4.11 17.86 2.03
CA VAL A 32 3.37 16.73 2.60
C VAL A 32 1.86 16.91 2.45
N LEU A 33 1.34 18.09 2.76
CA LEU A 33 -0.09 18.37 2.60
C LEU A 33 -0.52 18.31 1.13
N ALA A 34 0.31 18.82 0.21
CA ALA A 34 0.06 18.73 -1.22
C ALA A 34 0.04 17.28 -1.73
N HIS A 35 0.89 16.42 -1.17
CA HIS A 35 0.87 14.98 -1.42
C HIS A 35 -0.46 14.35 -0.96
N GLU A 36 -0.90 14.61 0.28
CA GLU A 36 -2.18 14.11 0.80
C GLU A 36 -3.40 14.63 0.00
N LEU A 37 -3.38 15.90 -0.40
CA LEU A 37 -4.41 16.48 -1.27
C LEU A 37 -4.43 15.80 -2.65
N THR A 38 -3.29 15.33 -3.13
CA THR A 38 -3.22 14.60 -4.40
C THR A 38 -3.92 13.25 -4.31
N HIS A 39 -3.79 12.52 -3.20
CA HIS A 39 -4.54 11.28 -2.98
C HIS A 39 -6.05 11.50 -3.03
N ILE A 40 -6.52 12.60 -2.44
CA ILE A 40 -7.93 12.98 -2.46
C ILE A 40 -8.36 13.26 -3.91
N LYS A 41 -7.63 14.14 -4.60
CA LYS A 41 -7.93 14.57 -5.98
C LYS A 41 -7.97 13.39 -6.96
N GLN A 42 -7.11 12.40 -6.75
CA GLN A 42 -7.05 11.23 -7.64
C GLN A 42 -7.87 10.03 -7.16
N LYS A 43 -8.64 10.19 -6.08
CA LYS A 43 -9.58 9.19 -5.54
C LYS A 43 -8.88 7.90 -5.10
N ASP A 44 -7.71 8.02 -4.51
CA ASP A 44 -6.86 6.88 -4.15
C ASP A 44 -7.52 5.98 -3.11
N ILE A 45 -8.30 6.57 -2.20
CA ILE A 45 -9.11 5.84 -1.21
C ILE A 45 -10.10 4.90 -1.91
N LEU A 46 -10.80 5.37 -2.95
CA LEU A 46 -11.75 4.57 -3.72
C LEU A 46 -11.02 3.47 -4.50
N ILE A 47 -9.94 3.82 -5.20
CA ILE A 47 -9.15 2.87 -5.99
C ILE A 47 -8.58 1.76 -5.09
N GLY A 48 -8.00 2.14 -3.94
CA GLY A 48 -7.47 1.22 -2.95
C GLY A 48 -8.55 0.31 -2.36
N SER A 49 -9.73 0.86 -2.07
CA SER A 49 -10.87 0.09 -1.56
C SER A 49 -11.36 -0.94 -2.58
N ILE A 50 -11.53 -0.55 -3.84
CA ILE A 50 -11.93 -1.47 -4.92
C ILE A 50 -10.87 -2.57 -5.10
N ALA A 51 -9.59 -2.20 -5.15
CA ALA A 51 -8.50 -3.16 -5.29
C ALA A 51 -8.47 -4.15 -4.12
N ALA A 52 -8.63 -3.67 -2.88
CA ALA A 52 -8.68 -4.50 -1.69
C ALA A 52 -9.90 -5.44 -1.70
N THR A 53 -11.08 -4.98 -2.11
CA THR A 53 -12.28 -5.81 -2.25
C THR A 53 -12.09 -6.92 -3.27
N LEU A 54 -11.51 -6.61 -4.44
CA LEU A 54 -11.24 -7.62 -5.48
C LEU A 54 -10.19 -8.63 -5.02
N ALA A 55 -9.10 -8.17 -4.39
CA ALA A 55 -8.10 -9.06 -3.82
C ALA A 55 -8.71 -9.98 -2.74
N GLY A 56 -9.55 -9.43 -1.85
CA GLY A 56 -10.28 -10.20 -0.84
C GLY A 56 -11.23 -11.23 -1.45
N ALA A 57 -11.95 -10.86 -2.51
CA ALA A 57 -12.83 -11.80 -3.23
C ALA A 57 -12.04 -12.96 -3.86
N ILE A 58 -10.88 -12.68 -4.50
CA ILE A 58 -10.01 -13.72 -5.06
C ILE A 58 -9.52 -14.67 -3.97
N VAL A 59 -9.06 -14.13 -2.83
CA VAL A 59 -8.62 -14.93 -1.69
C VAL A 59 -9.77 -15.76 -1.11
N MET A 60 -10.98 -15.21 -1.03
CA MET A 60 -12.16 -15.93 -0.57
C MET A 60 -12.50 -17.10 -1.50
N LEU A 61 -12.51 -16.88 -2.82
CA LEU A 61 -12.76 -17.93 -3.81
C LEU A 61 -11.69 -19.03 -3.77
N ALA A 62 -10.41 -18.65 -3.64
CA ALA A 62 -9.31 -19.59 -3.49
C ALA A 62 -9.50 -20.46 -2.23
N ASN A 63 -9.82 -19.85 -1.09
CA ASN A 63 -10.12 -20.57 0.14
C ASN A 63 -11.33 -21.51 -0.04
N MET A 64 -12.44 -21.03 -0.63
CA MET A 64 -13.62 -21.87 -0.88
C MET A 64 -13.28 -23.10 -1.73
N ALA A 65 -12.47 -22.92 -2.79
CA ALA A 65 -12.00 -24.03 -3.62
C ALA A 65 -11.14 -25.03 -2.83
N GLN A 66 -10.28 -24.55 -1.91
CA GLN A 66 -9.52 -25.42 -1.01
C GLN A 66 -10.43 -26.23 -0.07
N TRP A 67 -11.39 -25.58 0.58
CA TRP A 67 -12.34 -26.24 1.48
C TRP A 67 -13.19 -27.26 0.71
N ALA A 68 -13.69 -26.90 -0.48
CA ALA A 68 -14.44 -27.82 -1.33
C ALA A 68 -13.60 -29.03 -1.77
N ALA A 69 -12.32 -28.83 -2.09
CA ALA A 69 -11.41 -29.93 -2.44
C ALA A 69 -11.10 -30.85 -1.25
N MET A 70 -10.91 -30.28 -0.06
CA MET A 70 -10.55 -31.01 1.17
C MET A 70 -11.74 -31.80 1.75
N PHE A 71 -12.96 -31.25 1.68
CA PHE A 71 -14.16 -31.89 2.25
C PHE A 71 -15.05 -32.58 1.21
N GLY A 72 -15.00 -32.16 -0.06
CA GLY A 72 -15.71 -32.82 -1.16
C GLY A 72 -15.00 -34.04 -1.74
N GLY A 73 -13.73 -34.28 -1.36
CA GLY A 73 -12.94 -35.45 -1.78
C GLY A 73 -13.26 -36.76 -1.06
N ALA A 74 -14.11 -36.74 -0.02
CA ALA A 74 -14.43 -37.92 0.81
C ALA A 74 -15.54 -38.82 0.23
N SER A 75 -15.99 -38.60 -1.02
CA SER A 75 -17.02 -39.42 -1.67
C SER A 75 -16.73 -39.68 -3.15
N ARG A 76 -15.56 -40.25 -3.44
CA ARG A 76 -15.33 -40.96 -4.70
C ARG A 76 -14.82 -42.36 -4.41
N ASP A 77 -15.79 -43.23 -4.09
CA ASP A 77 -15.65 -44.65 -4.33
C ASP A 77 -15.45 -44.86 -5.85
N ASN A 78 -14.46 -45.70 -6.16
CA ASN A 78 -14.14 -46.39 -7.41
C ASN A 78 -14.90 -46.00 -8.70
N GLU A 79 -14.17 -45.57 -9.73
CA GLU A 79 -13.97 -46.38 -10.95
C GLU A 79 -13.11 -45.60 -11.99
N GLU A 80 -12.07 -46.28 -12.45
CA GLU A 80 -11.41 -46.20 -13.76
C GLU A 80 -11.17 -44.85 -14.46
N GLY A 81 -9.88 -44.57 -14.67
CA GLY A 81 -9.42 -44.00 -15.95
C GLY A 81 -9.27 -42.48 -16.01
N GLY A 82 -8.05 -41.99 -15.76
CA GLY A 82 -7.56 -40.74 -16.35
C GLY A 82 -7.20 -39.63 -15.36
N SER A 83 -5.91 -39.52 -15.04
CA SER A 83 -5.25 -38.28 -14.57
C SER A 83 -5.70 -37.66 -13.24
N SER A 84 -5.88 -38.45 -12.18
CA SER A 84 -6.17 -37.90 -10.83
C SER A 84 -4.93 -37.47 -10.02
N GLY A 85 -3.73 -37.47 -10.61
CA GLY A 85 -2.50 -36.97 -9.95
C GLY A 85 -2.35 -35.45 -9.95
N GLY A 86 -3.01 -34.75 -10.88
CA GLY A 86 -2.89 -33.29 -11.05
C GLY A 86 -3.89 -32.46 -10.24
N GLY A 87 -5.01 -33.03 -9.80
CA GLY A 87 -6.12 -32.28 -9.20
C GLY A 87 -5.78 -31.63 -7.86
N VAL A 88 -5.29 -32.41 -6.89
CA VAL A 88 -4.96 -31.89 -5.56
C VAL A 88 -3.72 -30.98 -5.58
N ILE A 89 -2.69 -31.36 -6.35
CA ILE A 89 -1.47 -30.57 -6.47
C ILE A 89 -1.75 -29.22 -7.16
N SER A 90 -2.53 -29.21 -8.25
CA SER A 90 -2.91 -27.96 -8.93
C SER A 90 -3.79 -27.05 -8.05
N LEU A 91 -4.68 -27.62 -7.25
CA LEU A 91 -5.51 -26.86 -6.30
C LEU A 91 -4.68 -26.24 -5.18
N ILE A 92 -3.72 -26.97 -4.61
CA ILE A 92 -2.78 -26.45 -3.60
C ILE A 92 -1.90 -25.34 -4.21
N LEU A 93 -1.40 -25.54 -5.43
CA LEU A 93 -0.62 -24.52 -6.14
C LEU A 93 -1.45 -23.26 -6.36
N MET A 94 -2.68 -23.37 -6.87
CA MET A 94 -3.56 -22.22 -7.09
C MET A 94 -3.92 -21.51 -5.78
N ALA A 95 -4.10 -22.26 -4.70
CA ALA A 95 -4.40 -21.70 -3.39
C ALA A 95 -3.27 -20.85 -2.80
N ILE A 96 -2.02 -21.11 -3.15
CA ILE A 96 -0.87 -20.32 -2.73
C ILE A 96 -0.61 -19.20 -3.73
N LEU A 97 -0.64 -19.52 -5.02
CA LEU A 97 -0.29 -18.60 -6.10
C LEU A 97 -1.33 -17.49 -6.28
N ALA A 98 -2.63 -17.77 -6.14
CA ALA A 98 -3.66 -16.76 -6.34
C ALA A 98 -3.62 -15.64 -5.28
N PRO A 99 -3.55 -15.92 -3.96
CA PRO A 99 -3.33 -14.88 -2.95
C PRO A 99 -2.00 -14.13 -3.15
N LEU A 100 -0.93 -14.83 -3.51
CA LEU A 100 0.37 -14.20 -3.79
C LEU A 100 0.28 -13.23 -4.98
N ALA A 101 -0.36 -13.63 -6.07
CA ALA A 101 -0.58 -12.77 -7.23
C ALA A 101 -1.46 -11.55 -6.86
N ALA A 102 -2.54 -11.77 -6.10
CA ALA A 102 -3.42 -10.69 -5.66
C ALA A 102 -2.68 -9.67 -4.77
N THR A 103 -1.86 -10.13 -3.83
CA THR A 103 -1.05 -9.23 -2.99
C THR A 103 -0.01 -8.46 -3.80
N ILE A 104 0.68 -9.09 -4.76
CA ILE A 104 1.63 -8.41 -5.65
C ILE A 104 0.94 -7.32 -6.47
N ILE A 105 -0.22 -7.62 -7.06
CA ILE A 105 -0.99 -6.65 -7.83
C ILE A 105 -1.42 -5.48 -6.95
N GLN A 106 -1.95 -5.75 -5.75
CA GLN A 106 -2.35 -4.73 -4.79
C GLN A 106 -1.17 -3.82 -4.39
N MET A 107 -0.01 -4.40 -4.13
CA MET A 107 1.20 -3.65 -3.81
C MET A 107 1.68 -2.79 -4.99
N ALA A 108 1.63 -3.32 -6.21
CA ALA A 108 1.99 -2.58 -7.41
C ALA A 108 1.07 -1.37 -7.63
N ILE A 109 -0.24 -1.54 -7.42
CA ILE A 109 -1.22 -0.45 -7.48
C ILE A 109 -0.87 0.61 -6.42
N SER A 110 -0.70 0.19 -5.16
CA SER A 110 -0.37 1.11 -4.05
C SER A 110 0.90 1.93 -4.33
N ARG A 111 1.98 1.29 -4.77
CA ARG A 111 3.24 1.98 -5.10
C ARG A 111 3.08 2.96 -6.26
N SER A 112 2.33 2.58 -7.29
CA SER A 112 2.03 3.46 -8.41
C SER A 112 1.30 4.73 -7.95
N ARG A 113 0.34 4.59 -7.02
CA ARG A 113 -0.39 5.71 -6.41
C ARG A 113 0.54 6.67 -5.67
N GLU A 114 1.45 6.16 -4.84
CA GLU A 114 2.43 6.97 -4.11
C GLU A 114 3.30 7.82 -5.05
N TYR A 115 3.80 7.26 -6.16
CA TYR A 115 4.60 8.04 -7.11
C TYR A 115 3.76 9.12 -7.82
N LEU A 116 2.49 8.84 -8.12
CA LEU A 116 1.56 9.83 -8.68
C LEU A 116 1.23 10.93 -7.66
N ALA A 117 1.12 10.57 -6.38
CA ALA A 117 0.91 11.50 -5.28
C ALA A 117 2.13 12.39 -5.05
N ASP A 118 3.35 11.85 -5.12
CA ASP A 118 4.59 12.63 -5.09
C ASP A 118 4.67 13.64 -6.22
N ALA A 119 4.42 13.19 -7.46
CA ALA A 119 4.45 14.05 -8.62
C ALA A 119 3.35 15.13 -8.59
N GLY A 120 2.15 14.79 -8.11
CA GLY A 120 1.06 15.75 -7.95
C GLY A 120 1.31 16.73 -6.80
N GLY A 121 1.84 16.25 -5.67
CA GLY A 121 2.19 17.08 -4.52
C GLY A 121 3.28 18.09 -4.87
N ALA A 122 4.30 17.67 -5.61
CA ALA A 122 5.34 18.57 -6.14
C ALA A 122 4.77 19.62 -7.11
N LYS A 123 3.80 19.24 -7.96
CA LYS A 123 3.14 20.18 -8.88
C LYS A 123 2.23 21.18 -8.16
N ILE A 124 1.53 20.73 -7.11
CA ILE A 124 0.62 21.57 -6.33
C ILE A 124 1.41 22.56 -5.47
N SER A 125 2.50 22.12 -4.82
CA SER A 125 3.33 22.99 -3.97
C SER A 125 4.32 23.84 -4.75
N GLY A 126 4.64 23.47 -5.99
CA GLY A 126 5.75 24.05 -6.77
C GLY A 126 7.14 23.72 -6.23
N LYS A 127 7.22 22.95 -5.13
CA LYS A 127 8.42 22.74 -4.31
C LYS A 127 8.75 21.25 -4.19
N PRO A 128 9.22 20.59 -5.28
CA PRO A 128 9.58 19.17 -5.25
C PRO A 128 10.63 18.86 -4.17
N TYR A 129 11.60 19.76 -3.97
CA TYR A 129 12.64 19.59 -2.95
C TYR A 129 12.11 19.68 -1.51
N GLY A 130 11.02 20.42 -1.27
CA GLY A 130 10.37 20.48 0.04
C GLY A 130 9.80 19.12 0.44
N LEU A 131 9.08 18.46 -0.47
CA LEU A 131 8.57 17.11 -0.24
C LEU A 131 9.71 16.09 -0.12
N ALA A 132 10.74 16.17 -0.96
CA ALA A 132 11.90 15.27 -0.87
C ALA A 132 12.61 15.39 0.49
N SER A 133 12.83 16.61 0.98
CA SER A 133 13.43 16.85 2.29
C SER A 133 12.54 16.35 3.43
N ALA A 134 11.22 16.51 3.31
CA ALA A 134 10.27 15.98 4.28
C ALA A 134 10.36 14.46 4.39
N LEU A 135 10.40 13.74 3.26
CA LEU A 135 10.53 12.27 3.24
C LEU A 135 11.82 11.80 3.92
N GLU A 136 12.95 12.45 3.64
CA GLU A 136 14.23 12.12 4.28
C GLU A 136 14.18 12.35 5.80
N LYS A 137 13.61 13.48 6.25
CA LYS A 137 13.46 13.80 7.68
C LYS A 137 12.54 12.82 8.38
N LEU A 138 11.39 12.52 7.79
CA LEU A 138 10.42 11.59 8.35
C LEU A 138 10.99 10.17 8.44
N SER A 139 11.76 9.74 7.44
CA SER A 139 12.45 8.43 7.47
C SER A 139 13.48 8.32 8.59
N ARG A 140 14.21 9.40 8.89
CA ARG A 140 15.15 9.42 10.02
C ARG A 140 14.40 9.48 11.35
N ALA A 141 13.36 10.31 11.42
CA ALA A 141 12.55 10.47 12.63
C ALA A 141 11.82 9.17 13.02
N SER A 142 11.29 8.41 12.05
CA SER A 142 10.59 7.15 12.33
C SER A 142 11.53 6.05 12.84
N GLN A 143 12.79 6.06 12.44
CA GLN A 143 13.82 5.15 12.96
C GLN A 143 14.24 5.51 14.38
N ALA A 144 14.31 6.80 14.70
CA ALA A 144 14.69 7.30 16.02
C ALA A 144 13.56 7.22 17.06
N ILE A 145 12.31 7.44 16.61
CA ILE A 145 11.12 7.48 17.45
C ILE A 145 10.08 6.52 16.85
N PRO A 146 10.23 5.19 17.08
CA PRO A 146 9.29 4.22 16.58
C PRO A 146 7.91 4.47 17.21
N MET A 147 6.89 4.47 16.37
CA MET A 147 5.49 4.55 16.81
C MET A 147 4.94 3.15 16.98
N GLU A 148 4.19 2.92 18.06
CA GLU A 148 3.32 1.74 18.15
C GLU A 148 2.16 1.89 17.17
N ALA A 149 2.35 1.37 15.96
CA ALA A 149 1.34 1.35 14.92
C ALA A 149 0.74 -0.05 14.77
N ASN A 150 -0.58 -0.11 14.61
CA ASN A 150 -1.25 -1.34 14.25
C ASN A 150 -0.87 -1.69 12.80
N PRO A 151 -0.43 -2.93 12.48
CA PRO A 151 -0.13 -3.33 11.11
C PRO A 151 -1.27 -3.04 10.12
N SER A 152 -2.52 -3.14 10.56
CA SER A 152 -3.71 -2.85 9.75
C SER A 152 -3.83 -1.38 9.36
N THR A 153 -3.22 -0.45 10.11
CA THR A 153 -3.25 1.00 9.82
C THR A 153 -1.93 1.53 9.28
N ALA A 154 -0.89 0.69 9.18
CA ALA A 154 0.45 1.10 8.74
C ALA A 154 0.47 1.72 7.32
N HIS A 155 -0.46 1.32 6.45
CA HIS A 155 -0.58 1.86 5.10
C HIS A 155 -1.01 3.35 5.07
N MET A 156 -1.62 3.87 6.13
CA MET A 156 -2.01 5.28 6.26
C MET A 156 -0.87 6.19 6.73
N PHE A 157 0.35 5.69 6.85
CA PHE A 157 1.50 6.50 7.28
C PHE A 157 2.35 6.92 6.10
N ILE A 158 2.82 8.18 6.09
CA ILE A 158 3.72 8.72 5.05
C ILE A 158 5.01 7.89 4.96
N VAL A 159 5.53 7.48 6.12
CA VAL A 159 6.68 6.60 6.25
C VAL A 159 6.25 5.40 7.07
N ASN A 160 6.62 4.21 6.62
CA ASN A 160 6.29 2.97 7.30
C ASN A 160 6.76 3.00 8.77
N PRO A 161 5.85 2.93 9.76
CA PRO A 161 6.21 2.99 11.17
C PRO A 161 6.82 1.69 11.71
N LEU A 162 6.75 0.59 10.95
CA LEU A 162 7.21 -0.74 11.35
C LEU A 162 8.67 -1.05 10.96
N THR A 163 9.50 -0.02 10.79
CA THR A 163 10.91 -0.16 10.39
C THR A 163 11.69 -1.05 11.38
N GLY A 164 12.22 -2.18 10.90
CA GLY A 164 13.01 -3.12 11.70
C GLY A 164 12.71 -4.61 11.47
N ARG A 165 11.62 -4.97 10.78
CA ARG A 165 11.29 -6.36 10.41
C ARG A 165 11.50 -6.57 8.91
N SER A 166 12.68 -7.05 8.52
CA SER A 166 13.14 -7.21 7.12
C SER A 166 12.14 -7.93 6.19
N LEU A 167 11.34 -8.86 6.69
CA LEU A 167 10.30 -9.55 5.91
C LEU A 167 9.04 -8.71 5.64
N MET A 168 8.77 -7.67 6.45
CA MET A 168 7.64 -6.75 6.24
C MET A 168 7.91 -5.71 5.15
N ASN A 169 9.17 -5.51 4.73
CA ASN A 169 9.51 -4.60 3.64
C ASN A 169 8.99 -5.10 2.28
N LEU A 170 8.87 -6.42 2.10
CA LEU A 170 8.28 -7.02 0.89
C LEU A 170 6.76 -6.81 0.81
N PHE A 171 6.11 -6.60 1.96
CA PHE A 171 4.69 -6.24 2.08
C PHE A 171 4.47 -4.74 2.33
N SER A 172 5.53 -3.94 2.21
CA SER A 172 5.41 -2.49 2.32
C SER A 172 4.61 -1.97 1.13
N THR A 173 3.44 -1.42 1.43
CA THR A 173 2.55 -0.73 0.49
C THR A 173 3.17 0.55 -0.06
N HIS A 174 4.23 1.03 0.60
CA HIS A 174 5.01 2.20 0.22
C HIS A 174 6.27 1.81 -0.58
N PRO A 175 6.57 2.53 -1.67
CA PRO A 175 7.82 2.35 -2.40
C PRO A 175 9.02 2.83 -1.57
N PRO A 176 10.26 2.40 -1.93
CA PRO A 176 11.47 2.83 -1.23
C PRO A 176 11.58 4.37 -1.20
N ILE A 177 11.92 4.92 -0.02
CA ILE A 177 12.02 6.37 0.18
C ILE A 177 13.09 6.96 -0.73
N GLU A 178 14.21 6.27 -0.91
CA GLU A 178 15.32 6.69 -1.75
C GLU A 178 14.87 6.91 -3.20
N GLU A 179 13.99 6.05 -3.70
CA GLU A 179 13.45 6.15 -5.06
C GLU A 179 12.47 7.32 -5.19
N ARG A 180 11.58 7.51 -4.21
CA ARG A 180 10.67 8.68 -4.16
C ARG A 180 11.45 9.98 -4.15
N VAL A 181 12.46 10.07 -3.29
CA VAL A 181 13.36 11.22 -3.16
C VAL A 181 14.12 11.48 -4.47
N ALA A 182 14.66 10.44 -5.11
CA ALA A 182 15.36 10.58 -6.39
C ALA A 182 14.44 11.13 -7.49
N ARG A 183 13.20 10.62 -7.58
CA ARG A 183 12.19 11.11 -8.53
C ARG A 183 11.79 12.55 -8.27
N LEU A 184 11.60 12.94 -7.02
CA LEU A 184 11.30 14.33 -6.67
C LEU A 184 12.47 15.26 -6.99
N LYS A 185 13.70 14.84 -6.69
CA LYS A 185 14.90 15.64 -6.97
C LYS A 185 15.17 15.83 -8.47
N SER A 186 14.66 14.95 -9.33
CA SER A 186 14.77 15.11 -10.79
C SER A 186 13.69 16.04 -11.38
N MET A 187 12.69 16.44 -10.59
CA MET A 187 11.71 17.43 -11.00
C MET A 187 12.28 18.85 -10.92
N ARG A 188 11.95 19.70 -11.90
CA ARG A 188 12.29 21.13 -11.85
C ARG A 188 11.31 21.86 -10.92
N PRO A 189 11.78 22.68 -9.97
CA PRO A 189 10.93 23.61 -9.23
C PRO A 189 10.23 24.58 -10.19
N ILE A 190 9.04 25.03 -9.81
CA ILE A 190 8.22 25.99 -10.56
C ILE A 190 8.27 27.35 -9.87
#